data_AF-A0A0U1DGK3-F1
#
_entry.id   AF-A0A0U1DGK3-F1
#
_cell.length_a   1.000
_cell.length_b   1.000
_cell.length_c   1.000
_cell.angle_alpha   90.00
_cell.angle_beta   90.00
_cell.angle_gamma   90.00
#
_symmetry.space_group_name_H-M   'P 1'
#
loop_
_entity.id
_entity.type
_entity.pdbx_description
1 polymer ?
#
loop_
_entity_poly.entity_id
_entity_poly.type
_entity_poly.pdbx_seq_one_letter_code
_entity_poly.pdbx_strand_id
1 'polypeptide(L)'
;MTSQWAVGDRYGLAFPADPAALECAGARFLTEAFLASRACRDNGITRMTGFREVAGGSTGRKAMLSVEYARPATGLATELFVKFSRDFDDSARDRGKTQMEPEVRFAAFSSAPEFPIAVPRALFADYQRRTGTGILITERIGFGANGIERQYHKCLDYEMPEPLAHYRALVTALARLAGTHRSGRLPGLTAAFPVDVAAATVGERAPLSGDKLVRRVDELAAFAQAHPGLLPELSPEFTARLRDDVPRFARHEQTIAALLSGDSDYVALCHWNANIDNAWFWRDSDGVLRCGLMDWGCVGQMNLGMALWGALSGAETGMWGAHFDELLQLFAGEFHRYGGPELDPARLRRHTVLYAAAMGAAWLLGVPALIRKRFEAIPRSRAHPLIRADESVRAPLQMLSNLLFVWQRHRAGDHLDAALAEGTP
;
A
#
# COMPACT_ATOMS: atom_id res chain seq x y z
N MET A 1 -28.25 9.13 -21.09
CA MET A 1 -27.10 8.74 -20.26
C MET A 1 -25.95 9.65 -20.66
N THR A 2 -25.57 10.57 -19.79
CA THR A 2 -24.44 11.48 -20.06
C THR A 2 -23.17 10.64 -20.20
N SER A 3 -22.45 10.83 -21.30
CA SER A 3 -21.20 10.13 -21.55
C SER A 3 -20.21 10.48 -20.44
N GLN A 4 -19.88 9.50 -19.60
CA GLN A 4 -18.92 9.66 -18.51
C GLN A 4 -17.50 9.63 -19.08
N TRP A 5 -17.07 10.74 -19.66
CA TRP A 5 -15.76 10.91 -20.28
C TRP A 5 -15.03 12.10 -19.68
N ALA A 6 -13.71 12.03 -19.67
CA ALA A 6 -12.83 13.14 -19.32
C ALA A 6 -11.77 13.32 -20.42
N VAL A 7 -11.17 14.50 -20.48
CA VAL A 7 -10.04 14.78 -21.38
C VAL A 7 -8.79 14.84 -20.51
N GLY A 8 -7.83 13.97 -20.82
CA GLY A 8 -6.62 13.82 -20.02
C GLY A 8 -5.66 14.99 -20.16
N ASP A 9 -5.05 15.37 -19.05
CA ASP A 9 -4.14 16.51 -18.99
C ASP A 9 -2.80 16.19 -19.68
N ARG A 10 -2.44 14.91 -19.82
CA ARG A 10 -1.18 14.49 -20.46
C ARG A 10 -1.30 14.39 -21.98
N TYR A 11 -2.29 13.65 -22.48
CA TYR A 11 -2.40 13.35 -23.91
C TYR A 11 -3.41 14.22 -24.65
N GLY A 12 -4.25 14.99 -23.94
CA GLY A 12 -5.37 15.71 -24.55
C GLY A 12 -6.43 14.79 -25.17
N LEU A 13 -6.34 13.48 -24.89
CA LEU A 13 -7.23 12.45 -25.41
C LEU A 13 -8.45 12.32 -24.49
N ALA A 14 -9.64 12.21 -25.09
CA ALA A 14 -10.83 11.84 -24.34
C ALA A 14 -10.74 10.37 -23.91
N PHE A 15 -11.02 10.06 -22.64
CA PHE A 15 -11.00 8.71 -22.12
C PHE A 15 -12.25 8.39 -21.28
N PRO A 16 -12.67 7.12 -21.23
CA PRO A 16 -13.83 6.68 -20.45
C PRO A 16 -13.54 6.74 -18.94
N ALA A 17 -14.50 7.23 -18.16
CA ALA A 17 -14.35 7.41 -16.72
C ALA A 17 -14.83 6.20 -15.89
N ASP A 18 -15.46 5.22 -16.53
CA ASP A 18 -16.01 4.01 -15.88
C ASP A 18 -15.96 2.78 -16.82
N PRO A 19 -16.24 1.56 -16.30
CA PRO A 19 -16.25 0.34 -17.09
C PRO A 19 -17.25 0.37 -18.26
N ALA A 20 -18.46 0.92 -18.05
CA ALA A 20 -19.50 0.93 -19.08
C ALA A 20 -19.13 1.81 -20.29
N ALA A 21 -18.54 2.99 -20.04
CA ALA A 21 -18.02 3.85 -21.10
C ALA A 21 -16.85 3.20 -21.83
N LEU A 22 -15.98 2.46 -21.13
CA LEU A 22 -14.88 1.73 -21.76
C LEU A 22 -15.37 0.60 -22.66
N GLU A 23 -16.33 -0.19 -22.19
CA GLU A 23 -16.94 -1.26 -22.99
C GLU A 23 -17.60 -0.71 -24.26
N CYS A 24 -18.30 0.43 -24.15
CA CYS A 24 -18.89 1.12 -25.29
C CYS A 24 -17.83 1.70 -26.26
N ALA A 25 -16.72 2.24 -25.74
CA ALA A 25 -15.64 2.79 -26.54
C ALA A 25 -14.84 1.71 -27.30
N GLY A 26 -14.66 0.54 -26.67
CA GLY A 26 -14.10 -0.66 -27.27
C GLY A 26 -12.69 -0.51 -27.85
N ALA A 27 -12.41 -1.33 -28.87
CA ALA A 27 -11.11 -1.48 -29.51
C ALA A 27 -10.56 -0.17 -30.11
N ARG A 28 -11.44 0.72 -30.56
CA ARG A 28 -11.06 2.01 -31.14
C ARG A 28 -10.35 2.89 -30.13
N PHE A 29 -10.96 3.11 -28.96
CA PHE A 29 -10.34 3.91 -27.90
C PHE A 29 -9.02 3.29 -27.45
N LEU A 30 -8.97 1.97 -27.23
CA LEU A 30 -7.75 1.30 -26.80
C LEU A 30 -6.61 1.47 -27.82
N THR A 31 -6.92 1.42 -29.11
CA THR A 31 -5.95 1.70 -30.18
C THR A 31 -5.45 3.15 -30.10
N GLU A 32 -6.36 4.13 -30.06
CA GLU A 32 -6.01 5.55 -29.97
C GLU A 32 -5.15 5.84 -28.72
N ALA A 33 -5.52 5.26 -27.57
CA ALA A 33 -4.83 5.38 -26.31
C ALA A 33 -3.41 4.80 -26.35
N PHE A 34 -3.24 3.58 -26.90
CA PHE A 34 -1.94 2.90 -26.93
C PHE A 34 -1.00 3.52 -27.97
N LEU A 35 -1.53 4.10 -29.04
CA LEU A 35 -0.76 4.91 -29.99
C LEU A 35 -0.30 6.21 -29.32
N ALA A 36 -1.19 6.90 -28.60
CA ALA A 36 -0.87 8.15 -27.90
C ALA A 36 0.22 7.96 -26.82
N SER A 37 0.16 6.87 -26.06
CA SER A 37 1.18 6.51 -25.05
C SER A 37 2.43 5.86 -25.64
N ARG A 38 2.43 5.55 -26.95
CA ARG A 38 3.48 4.79 -27.65
C ARG A 38 3.66 3.35 -27.14
N ALA A 39 2.66 2.80 -26.45
CA ALA A 39 2.66 1.41 -26.00
C ALA A 39 2.53 0.41 -27.15
N CYS A 40 1.80 0.77 -28.21
CA CYS A 40 1.83 0.07 -29.49
C CYS A 40 2.26 1.05 -30.59
N ARG A 41 3.17 0.63 -31.48
CA ARG A 41 3.76 1.51 -32.51
C ARG A 41 2.76 1.85 -33.62
N ASP A 42 2.68 0.99 -34.62
CA ASP A 42 1.83 1.10 -35.80
C ASP A 42 0.75 0.00 -35.80
N ASN A 43 0.63 -0.73 -34.68
CA ASN A 43 -0.32 -1.79 -34.47
C ASN A 43 -1.60 -1.22 -33.84
N GLY A 44 -2.68 -1.97 -33.92
CA GLY A 44 -3.97 -1.60 -33.33
C GLY A 44 -4.67 -2.80 -32.74
N ILE A 45 -5.65 -2.53 -31.89
CA ILE A 45 -6.53 -3.55 -31.35
C ILE A 45 -7.70 -3.70 -32.31
N THR A 46 -7.94 -4.92 -32.79
CA THR A 46 -9.05 -5.23 -33.70
C THR A 46 -10.32 -5.55 -32.93
N ARG A 47 -10.18 -6.19 -31.77
CA ARG A 47 -11.31 -6.67 -30.98
C ARG A 47 -10.97 -6.78 -29.50
N MET A 48 -11.96 -6.46 -28.67
CA MET A 48 -12.00 -6.86 -27.27
C MET A 48 -12.72 -8.21 -27.18
N THR A 49 -12.00 -9.26 -26.81
CA THR A 49 -12.50 -10.65 -26.77
C THR A 49 -13.08 -11.04 -25.42
N GLY A 50 -12.76 -10.27 -24.38
CA GLY A 50 -13.29 -10.46 -23.04
C GLY A 50 -13.36 -9.14 -22.30
N PHE A 51 -14.40 -8.97 -21.49
CA PHE A 51 -14.59 -7.83 -20.61
C PHE A 51 -15.28 -8.29 -19.34
N ARG A 52 -14.72 -7.93 -18.19
CA ARG A 52 -15.30 -8.26 -16.89
C ARG A 52 -14.95 -7.20 -15.87
N GLU A 53 -15.96 -6.63 -15.22
CA GLU A 53 -15.72 -5.79 -14.06
C GLU A 53 -15.22 -6.60 -12.86
N VAL A 54 -14.26 -6.05 -12.14
CA VAL A 54 -13.69 -6.65 -10.93
C VAL A 54 -14.27 -5.92 -9.72
N ALA A 55 -15.03 -6.65 -8.91
CA ALA A 55 -15.50 -6.15 -7.64
C ALA A 55 -14.34 -6.05 -6.63
N GLY A 56 -14.34 -4.99 -5.81
CA GLY A 56 -13.43 -4.85 -4.66
C GLY A 56 -12.43 -3.68 -4.72
N GLY A 57 -11.77 -3.47 -3.58
CA GLY A 57 -10.88 -2.34 -3.31
C GLY A 57 -11.61 -1.11 -2.77
N SER A 58 -10.85 -0.21 -2.15
CA SER A 58 -11.36 0.95 -1.41
C SER A 58 -11.68 2.16 -2.28
N THR A 59 -11.17 2.22 -3.50
CA THR A 59 -11.30 3.39 -4.40
C THR A 59 -11.52 2.98 -5.84
N GLY A 60 -12.40 3.72 -6.52
CA GLY A 60 -12.64 3.62 -7.96
C GLY A 60 -13.13 2.24 -8.44
N ARG A 61 -13.41 2.14 -9.74
CA ARG A 61 -13.82 0.89 -10.40
C ARG A 61 -12.66 0.22 -11.13
N LYS A 62 -12.79 -1.08 -11.42
CA LYS A 62 -11.74 -1.90 -12.04
C LYS A 62 -12.32 -2.85 -13.06
N ALA A 63 -11.62 -3.09 -14.16
CA ALA A 63 -12.01 -4.05 -15.18
C ALA A 63 -10.83 -4.91 -15.66
N MET A 64 -11.14 -6.13 -16.09
CA MET A 64 -10.22 -7.02 -16.82
C MET A 64 -10.68 -7.13 -18.26
N LEU A 65 -9.72 -7.12 -19.19
CA LEU A 65 -9.99 -7.20 -20.62
C LEU A 65 -9.07 -8.22 -21.28
N SER A 66 -9.58 -8.85 -22.34
CA SER A 66 -8.77 -9.60 -23.30
C SER A 66 -8.88 -8.92 -24.66
N VAL A 67 -7.76 -8.77 -25.38
CA VAL A 67 -7.69 -8.06 -26.66
C VAL A 67 -6.95 -8.85 -27.73
N GLU A 68 -7.36 -8.65 -28.98
CA GLU A 68 -6.66 -9.12 -30.17
C GLU A 68 -6.02 -7.93 -30.89
N TYR A 69 -4.74 -8.07 -31.25
CA TYR A 69 -4.04 -7.08 -32.07
C TYR A 69 -4.14 -7.43 -33.55
N ALA A 70 -4.12 -6.40 -34.41
CA ALA A 70 -4.15 -6.56 -35.86
C ALA A 70 -2.96 -7.37 -36.39
N ARG A 71 -1.79 -7.19 -35.78
CA ARG A 71 -0.59 -8.00 -36.02
C ARG A 71 -0.15 -8.67 -34.72
N PRO A 72 0.15 -9.98 -34.71
CA PRO A 72 0.76 -10.63 -33.55
C PRO A 72 2.06 -9.92 -33.16
N ALA A 73 2.23 -9.62 -31.89
CA ALA A 73 3.45 -9.00 -31.36
C ALA A 73 3.81 -9.65 -30.03
N THR A 74 4.93 -10.37 -29.99
CA THR A 74 5.43 -11.10 -28.81
C THR A 74 5.67 -10.20 -27.60
N GLY A 75 5.81 -8.90 -27.83
CA GLY A 75 5.97 -7.90 -26.78
C GLY A 75 4.67 -7.25 -26.30
N LEU A 76 3.48 -7.50 -26.85
CA LEU A 76 2.26 -6.80 -26.43
C LEU A 76 1.38 -7.67 -25.54
N ALA A 77 0.93 -7.11 -24.41
CA ALA A 77 0.01 -7.82 -23.51
C ALA A 77 -1.38 -7.89 -24.14
N THR A 78 -1.96 -9.10 -24.19
CA THR A 78 -3.34 -9.34 -24.63
C THR A 78 -4.32 -9.38 -23.46
N GLU A 79 -3.82 -9.62 -22.25
CA GLU A 79 -4.59 -9.64 -21.01
C GLU A 79 -4.32 -8.35 -20.25
N LEU A 80 -5.36 -7.55 -20.05
CA LEU A 80 -5.26 -6.19 -19.54
C LEU A 80 -6.01 -6.02 -18.23
N PHE A 81 -5.55 -5.07 -17.43
CA PHE A 81 -6.22 -4.61 -16.23
C PHE A 81 -6.39 -3.09 -16.30
N VAL A 82 -7.59 -2.62 -15.96
CA VAL A 82 -7.94 -1.19 -16.02
C VAL A 82 -8.43 -0.75 -14.66
N LYS A 83 -7.86 0.35 -14.17
CA LYS A 83 -8.31 1.08 -12.99
C LYS A 83 -8.91 2.41 -13.42
N PHE A 84 -10.03 2.77 -12.81
CA PHE A 84 -10.66 4.09 -12.91
C PHE A 84 -10.58 4.79 -11.56
N SER A 85 -10.38 6.11 -11.54
CA SER A 85 -10.35 6.85 -10.27
C SER A 85 -11.75 7.04 -9.68
N ARG A 86 -12.78 7.02 -10.53
CA ARG A 86 -14.15 7.36 -10.18
C ARG A 86 -14.97 6.12 -9.79
N ASP A 87 -15.90 6.34 -8.87
CA ASP A 87 -17.01 5.44 -8.63
C ASP A 87 -18.29 6.27 -8.45
N PHE A 88 -18.99 6.51 -9.55
CA PHE A 88 -20.17 7.37 -9.55
C PHE A 88 -21.35 6.77 -8.77
N ASP A 89 -21.31 5.46 -8.49
CA ASP A 89 -22.36 4.74 -7.78
C ASP A 89 -22.09 4.66 -6.26
N ASP A 90 -20.85 4.91 -5.82
CA ASP A 90 -20.44 4.88 -4.42
C ASP A 90 -19.64 6.13 -4.02
N SER A 91 -20.34 7.07 -3.38
CA SER A 91 -19.74 8.34 -2.92
C SER A 91 -18.61 8.16 -1.90
N ALA A 92 -18.58 7.09 -1.11
CA ALA A 92 -17.50 6.84 -0.17
C ALA A 92 -16.23 6.41 -0.91
N ARG A 93 -16.37 5.53 -1.92
CA ARG A 93 -15.25 5.12 -2.79
C ARG A 93 -14.77 6.25 -3.71
N ASP A 94 -15.68 7.11 -4.20
CA ASP A 94 -15.33 8.25 -5.08
C ASP A 94 -14.54 9.36 -4.36
N ARG A 95 -14.55 9.40 -3.03
CA ARG A 95 -13.69 10.33 -2.27
C ARG A 95 -12.21 10.06 -2.50
N GLY A 96 -11.83 8.81 -2.77
CA GLY A 96 -10.45 8.41 -3.03
C GLY A 96 -9.94 8.73 -4.44
N LYS A 97 -10.72 9.39 -5.31
CA LYS A 97 -10.36 9.64 -6.72
C LYS A 97 -9.04 10.39 -6.94
N THR A 98 -8.58 11.15 -5.95
CA THR A 98 -7.29 11.87 -6.00
C THR A 98 -6.08 10.95 -5.82
N GLN A 99 -6.27 9.76 -5.25
CA GLN A 99 -5.19 8.76 -5.07
C GLN A 99 -4.68 8.21 -6.41
N MET A 100 -5.47 8.25 -7.47
CA MET A 100 -5.02 7.76 -8.78
C MET A 100 -4.03 8.71 -9.47
N GLU A 101 -4.02 10.01 -9.13
CA GLU A 101 -3.12 10.97 -9.75
C GLU A 101 -1.63 10.63 -9.56
N PRO A 102 -1.12 10.38 -8.34
CA PRO A 102 0.26 9.92 -8.15
C PRO A 102 0.52 8.58 -8.85
N GLU A 103 -0.43 7.66 -8.87
CA GLU A 103 -0.30 6.37 -9.56
C GLU A 103 -0.14 6.53 -11.10
N VAL A 104 -0.93 7.39 -11.73
CA VAL A 104 -0.82 7.71 -13.17
C VAL A 104 0.51 8.38 -13.51
N ARG A 105 1.04 9.21 -12.59
CA ARG A 105 2.39 9.78 -12.73
C ARG A 105 3.45 8.69 -12.66
N PHE A 106 3.39 7.82 -11.65
CA PHE A 106 4.32 6.73 -11.45
C PHE A 106 4.37 5.77 -12.64
N ALA A 107 3.20 5.37 -13.16
CA ALA A 107 3.05 4.51 -14.33
C ALA A 107 3.78 5.03 -15.59
N ALA A 108 3.96 6.34 -15.71
CA ALA A 108 4.66 6.95 -16.84
C ALA A 108 6.18 6.75 -16.80
N PHE A 109 6.74 6.63 -15.58
CA PHE A 109 8.17 6.48 -15.36
C PHE A 109 8.59 5.03 -15.17
N SER A 110 7.63 4.14 -14.90
CA SER A 110 7.92 2.74 -14.66
C SER A 110 8.40 1.96 -15.89
N SER A 111 8.27 2.55 -17.08
CA SER A 111 8.83 2.02 -18.33
C SER A 111 10.28 2.45 -18.60
N ALA A 112 10.88 3.26 -17.72
CA ALA A 112 12.27 3.68 -17.86
C ALA A 112 13.21 2.45 -17.83
N PRO A 113 14.23 2.36 -18.71
CA PRO A 113 15.15 1.22 -18.72
C PRO A 113 15.86 0.97 -17.39
N GLU A 114 16.08 2.01 -16.58
CA GLU A 114 16.74 1.93 -15.26
C GLU A 114 15.75 1.74 -14.09
N PHE A 115 14.47 1.47 -14.36
CA PHE A 115 13.49 1.29 -13.29
C PHE A 115 13.83 0.02 -12.46
N PRO A 116 13.98 0.12 -11.13
CA PRO A 116 14.76 -0.85 -10.35
C PRO A 116 13.97 -2.09 -9.90
N ILE A 117 12.66 -2.11 -10.15
CA ILE A 117 11.74 -3.14 -9.68
C ILE A 117 10.72 -3.51 -10.75
N ALA A 118 10.13 -4.70 -10.61
CA ALA A 118 9.01 -5.10 -11.45
C ALA A 118 7.71 -4.42 -10.99
N VAL A 119 7.00 -3.86 -11.95
CA VAL A 119 5.67 -3.26 -11.82
C VAL A 119 4.85 -3.68 -13.05
N PRO A 120 3.51 -3.71 -13.00
CA PRO A 120 2.72 -4.01 -14.18
C PRO A 120 3.04 -2.99 -15.27
N ARG A 121 3.36 -3.46 -16.47
CA ARG A 121 3.65 -2.58 -17.59
C ARG A 121 2.45 -1.70 -17.90
N ALA A 122 2.64 -0.39 -17.78
CA ALA A 122 1.65 0.60 -18.16
C ALA A 122 1.55 0.69 -19.70
N LEU A 123 0.33 0.55 -20.20
CA LEU A 123 0.01 0.68 -21.63
C LEU A 123 -0.67 2.01 -21.92
N PHE A 124 -1.43 2.54 -20.98
CA PHE A 124 -1.98 3.90 -21.05
C PHE A 124 -2.28 4.40 -19.64
N ALA A 125 -2.03 5.68 -19.38
CA ALA A 125 -2.36 6.29 -18.10
C ALA A 125 -2.56 7.80 -18.27
N ASP A 126 -3.73 8.31 -17.90
CA ASP A 126 -4.02 9.74 -17.93
C ASP A 126 -4.98 10.14 -16.79
N TYR A 127 -4.95 11.43 -16.44
CA TYR A 127 -5.70 12.01 -15.34
C TYR A 127 -6.13 13.43 -15.72
N GLN A 128 -7.36 13.79 -15.35
CA GLN A 128 -7.89 15.14 -15.45
C GLN A 128 -8.04 15.73 -14.05
N ARG A 129 -7.14 16.65 -13.68
CA ARG A 129 -7.11 17.30 -12.37
C ARG A 129 -8.42 17.97 -12.00
N ARG A 130 -9.02 18.67 -12.97
CA ARG A 130 -10.24 19.47 -12.75
C ARG A 130 -11.39 18.67 -12.14
N THR A 131 -11.55 17.40 -12.52
CA THR A 131 -12.65 16.54 -12.05
C THR A 131 -12.18 15.39 -11.17
N GLY A 132 -10.87 15.22 -11.03
CA GLY A 132 -10.25 14.07 -10.39
C GLY A 132 -10.49 12.75 -11.10
N THR A 133 -10.78 12.79 -12.41
CA THR A 133 -11.11 11.62 -13.22
C THR A 133 -9.84 11.07 -13.85
N GLY A 134 -9.59 9.77 -13.76
CA GLY A 134 -8.39 9.13 -14.26
C GLY A 134 -8.63 7.71 -14.72
N ILE A 135 -7.73 7.24 -15.58
CA ILE A 135 -7.69 5.87 -16.09
C ILE A 135 -6.24 5.40 -16.12
N LEU A 136 -6.02 4.15 -15.71
CA LEU A 136 -4.75 3.44 -15.83
C LEU A 136 -5.02 2.07 -16.44
N ILE A 137 -4.37 1.77 -17.56
CA ILE A 137 -4.41 0.50 -18.28
C ILE A 137 -3.03 -0.14 -18.20
N THR A 138 -2.94 -1.33 -17.61
CA THR A 138 -1.71 -2.11 -17.51
C THR A 138 -1.90 -3.50 -18.12
N GLU A 139 -0.81 -4.24 -18.28
CA GLU A 139 -0.93 -5.70 -18.36
C GLU A 139 -1.59 -6.29 -17.11
N ARG A 140 -2.25 -7.42 -17.26
CA ARG A 140 -2.84 -8.19 -16.16
C ARG A 140 -1.83 -9.19 -15.63
N ILE A 141 -1.60 -9.17 -14.32
CA ILE A 141 -0.75 -10.18 -13.66
C ILE A 141 -1.47 -11.53 -13.64
N GLY A 142 -0.82 -12.55 -14.21
CA GLY A 142 -1.35 -13.91 -14.35
C GLY A 142 -1.09 -14.78 -13.12
N PHE A 143 -1.66 -14.43 -11.97
CA PHE A 143 -1.51 -15.22 -10.74
C PHE A 143 -1.84 -16.71 -10.95
N GLY A 144 -0.93 -17.58 -10.49
CA GLY A 144 -1.07 -19.04 -10.63
C GLY A 144 -0.75 -19.59 -12.02
N ALA A 145 -0.18 -18.78 -12.92
CA ALA A 145 0.19 -19.18 -14.28
C ALA A 145 1.60 -18.68 -14.63
N ASN A 146 2.23 -19.33 -15.63
CA ASN A 146 3.51 -18.91 -16.21
C ASN A 146 4.64 -18.69 -15.18
N GLY A 147 4.69 -19.51 -14.12
CA GLY A 147 5.69 -19.41 -13.05
C GLY A 147 5.41 -18.31 -12.02
N ILE A 148 4.33 -17.54 -12.17
CA ILE A 148 3.83 -16.62 -11.14
C ILE A 148 3.03 -17.43 -10.14
N GLU A 149 3.32 -17.23 -8.85
CA GLU A 149 2.60 -17.88 -7.77
C GLU A 149 1.13 -17.42 -7.72
N ARG A 150 0.28 -18.13 -6.96
CA ARG A 150 -1.09 -17.68 -6.73
C ARG A 150 -1.09 -16.34 -5.99
N GLN A 151 -2.19 -15.59 -6.08
CA GLN A 151 -2.35 -14.42 -5.25
C GLN A 151 -2.45 -14.83 -3.77
N TYR A 152 -1.68 -14.15 -2.91
CA TYR A 152 -1.79 -14.27 -1.46
C TYR A 152 -2.57 -13.07 -0.93
N HIS A 153 -3.41 -13.29 0.06
CA HIS A 153 -4.23 -12.23 0.64
C HIS A 153 -3.61 -11.71 1.94
N LYS A 154 -3.78 -10.40 2.17
CA LYS A 154 -3.33 -9.71 3.38
C LYS A 154 -3.85 -10.41 4.63
N CYS A 155 -2.96 -10.56 5.61
CA CYS A 155 -3.23 -11.16 6.91
C CYS A 155 -3.61 -12.65 6.86
N LEU A 156 -3.28 -13.35 5.77
CA LEU A 156 -3.43 -14.80 5.62
C LEU A 156 -2.08 -15.46 5.34
N ASP A 157 -0.98 -14.95 5.90
CA ASP A 157 0.38 -15.46 5.59
C ASP A 157 0.57 -16.93 5.99
N TYR A 158 -0.26 -17.47 6.89
CA TYR A 158 -0.28 -18.90 7.19
C TYR A 158 -0.71 -19.79 6.00
N GLU A 159 -1.21 -19.19 4.92
CA GLU A 159 -1.49 -19.85 3.64
C GLU A 159 -0.36 -19.66 2.62
N MET A 160 0.63 -18.82 2.94
CA MET A 160 1.77 -18.51 2.08
C MET A 160 2.93 -19.47 2.39
N PRO A 161 3.54 -20.12 1.38
CA PRO A 161 4.74 -20.90 1.61
C PRO A 161 5.88 -19.97 2.03
N GLU A 162 6.79 -20.44 2.87
CA GLU A 162 8.01 -19.72 3.23
C GLU A 162 7.80 -18.20 3.48
N PRO A 163 6.97 -17.77 4.45
CA PRO A 163 6.57 -16.37 4.55
C PRO A 163 7.76 -15.39 4.64
N LEU A 164 8.82 -15.76 5.37
CA LEU A 164 10.03 -14.94 5.45
C LEU A 164 10.68 -14.67 4.09
N ALA A 165 10.74 -15.66 3.20
CA ALA A 165 11.33 -15.48 1.86
C ALA A 165 10.54 -14.45 1.05
N HIS A 166 9.20 -14.46 1.16
CA HIS A 166 8.32 -13.51 0.49
C HIS A 166 8.50 -12.10 1.02
N TYR A 167 8.55 -11.93 2.35
CA TYR A 167 8.83 -10.63 2.95
C TYR A 167 10.23 -10.11 2.62
N ARG A 168 11.26 -10.98 2.56
CA ARG A 168 12.59 -10.58 2.08
C ARG A 168 12.53 -10.07 0.63
N ALA A 169 11.84 -10.76 -0.26
CA ALA A 169 11.69 -10.34 -1.66
C ALA A 169 10.94 -9.01 -1.78
N LEU A 170 9.88 -8.82 -1.00
CA LEU A 170 9.09 -7.58 -0.95
C LEU A 170 9.90 -6.41 -0.39
N VAL A 171 10.55 -6.58 0.76
CA VAL A 171 11.39 -5.55 1.40
C VAL A 171 12.56 -5.18 0.50
N THR A 172 13.13 -6.16 -0.21
CA THR A 172 14.16 -5.91 -1.24
C THR A 172 13.63 -4.99 -2.35
N ALA A 173 12.44 -5.27 -2.91
CA ALA A 173 11.85 -4.40 -3.93
C ALA A 173 11.64 -2.96 -3.43
N LEU A 174 11.13 -2.79 -2.20
CA LEU A 174 10.96 -1.46 -1.60
C LEU A 174 12.30 -0.73 -1.44
N ALA A 175 13.31 -1.40 -0.91
CA ALA A 175 14.64 -0.83 -0.70
C ALA A 175 15.29 -0.40 -2.02
N ARG A 176 15.13 -1.20 -3.08
CA ARG A 176 15.65 -0.90 -4.42
C ARG A 176 15.03 0.35 -5.03
N LEU A 177 13.71 0.49 -4.94
CA LEU A 177 13.03 1.71 -5.41
C LEU A 177 13.50 2.94 -4.63
N ALA A 178 13.49 2.84 -3.30
CA ALA A 178 13.90 3.92 -2.41
C ALA A 178 15.36 4.34 -2.64
N GLY A 179 16.28 3.38 -2.71
CA GLY A 179 17.70 3.61 -2.96
C GLY A 179 17.96 4.23 -4.32
N THR A 180 17.30 3.72 -5.38
CA THR A 180 17.44 4.27 -6.73
C THR A 180 16.91 5.70 -6.81
N HIS A 181 15.78 5.99 -6.16
CA HIS A 181 15.28 7.35 -6.04
C HIS A 181 16.32 8.27 -5.39
N ARG A 182 16.93 7.84 -4.27
CA ARG A 182 17.94 8.63 -3.55
C ARG A 182 19.28 8.74 -4.26
N SER A 183 19.59 7.83 -5.16
CA SER A 183 20.78 7.90 -6.01
C SER A 183 20.74 9.02 -7.06
N GLY A 184 19.57 9.61 -7.31
CA GLY A 184 19.37 10.62 -8.36
C GLY A 184 19.33 10.05 -9.78
N ARG A 185 19.41 8.73 -9.97
CA ARG A 185 19.36 8.06 -11.29
C ARG A 185 18.02 8.18 -12.02
N LEU A 186 16.95 8.55 -11.31
CA LEU A 186 15.62 8.75 -11.87
C LEU A 186 15.14 10.21 -11.69
N PRO A 187 15.83 11.22 -12.27
CA PRO A 187 15.56 12.63 -11.98
C PRO A 187 14.14 13.07 -12.37
N GLY A 188 13.59 12.53 -13.47
CA GLY A 188 12.21 12.78 -13.88
C GLY A 188 11.17 12.26 -12.88
N LEU A 189 11.48 11.14 -12.23
CA LEU A 189 10.62 10.56 -11.20
C LEU A 189 10.66 11.40 -9.92
N THR A 190 11.85 11.82 -9.46
CA THR A 190 11.99 12.70 -8.28
C THR A 190 11.23 14.01 -8.46
N ALA A 191 11.36 14.66 -9.62
CA ALA A 191 10.66 15.92 -9.92
C ALA A 191 9.12 15.76 -9.94
N ALA A 192 8.61 14.59 -10.31
CA ALA A 192 7.18 14.32 -10.38
C ALA A 192 6.52 14.11 -9.01
N PHE A 193 7.30 13.84 -7.96
CA PHE A 193 6.84 13.56 -6.61
C PHE A 193 7.52 14.50 -5.61
N PRO A 194 7.00 15.71 -5.37
CA PRO A 194 7.55 16.57 -4.33
C PRO A 194 7.45 15.91 -2.94
N VAL A 195 8.33 16.31 -2.02
CA VAL A 195 8.29 15.84 -0.62
C VAL A 195 7.02 16.37 0.03
N ASP A 196 6.09 15.46 0.32
CA ASP A 196 4.88 15.74 1.08
C ASP A 196 4.55 14.54 1.98
N VAL A 197 5.36 14.40 3.02
CA VAL A 197 5.27 13.29 3.97
C VAL A 197 3.95 13.35 4.78
N ALA A 198 3.37 14.54 4.96
CA ALA A 198 2.08 14.72 5.61
C ALA A 198 0.93 14.18 4.75
N ALA A 199 0.94 14.48 3.44
CA ALA A 199 -0.03 13.92 2.49
C ALA A 199 0.18 12.44 2.17
N ALA A 200 1.34 11.87 2.52
CA ALA A 200 1.61 10.43 2.38
C ALA A 200 0.87 9.57 3.42
N THR A 201 0.07 10.17 4.31
CA THR A 201 -0.78 9.47 5.27
C THR A 201 -2.17 9.15 4.68
N VAL A 202 -2.83 8.09 5.17
CA VAL A 202 -4.15 7.69 4.66
C VAL A 202 -5.27 8.33 5.48
N GLY A 203 -5.89 9.34 4.88
CA GLY A 203 -7.19 9.89 5.30
C GLY A 203 -7.12 10.92 6.44
N GLU A 204 -8.21 11.67 6.59
CA GLU A 204 -8.39 12.63 7.68
C GLU A 204 -9.26 12.02 8.78
N ARG A 205 -8.88 12.20 10.06
CA ARG A 205 -9.69 11.80 11.20
C ARG A 205 -9.79 12.90 12.24
N ALA A 206 -10.97 13.08 12.81
CA ALA A 206 -11.16 14.00 13.91
C ALA A 206 -10.36 13.54 15.15
N PRO A 207 -9.58 14.43 15.79
CA PRO A 207 -8.85 14.09 17.01
C PRO A 207 -9.79 13.61 18.12
N LEU A 208 -9.36 12.58 18.85
CA LEU A 208 -10.04 12.11 20.06
C LEU A 208 -9.45 12.82 21.29
N SER A 209 -10.29 13.13 22.27
CA SER A 209 -9.79 13.63 23.56
C SER A 209 -9.00 12.55 24.31
N GLY A 210 -8.09 12.96 25.20
CA GLY A 210 -7.30 12.05 26.03
C GLY A 210 -8.16 11.03 26.79
N ASP A 211 -9.25 11.48 27.42
CA ASP A 211 -10.16 10.59 28.16
C ASP A 211 -10.82 9.54 27.25
N LYS A 212 -11.18 9.93 26.02
CA LYS A 212 -11.74 8.98 25.04
C LYS A 212 -10.70 7.94 24.64
N LEU A 213 -9.44 8.34 24.49
CA LEU A 213 -8.35 7.41 24.17
C LEU A 213 -8.08 6.45 25.32
N VAL A 214 -8.01 6.93 26.56
CA VAL A 214 -7.86 6.06 27.76
C VAL A 214 -9.00 5.04 27.83
N ARG A 215 -10.25 5.48 27.62
CA ARG A 215 -11.39 4.57 27.56
C ARG A 215 -11.26 3.52 26.45
N ARG A 216 -10.71 3.86 25.29
CA ARG A 216 -10.47 2.89 24.21
C ARG A 216 -9.43 1.85 24.61
N VAL A 217 -8.39 2.25 25.35
CA VAL A 217 -7.41 1.32 25.92
C VAL A 217 -8.09 0.37 26.93
N ASP A 218 -9.00 0.86 27.77
CA ASP A 218 -9.76 0.02 28.70
C ASP A 218 -10.65 -0.99 27.97
N GLU A 219 -11.39 -0.52 26.96
CA GLU A 219 -12.25 -1.36 26.11
C GLU A 219 -11.46 -2.43 25.36
N LEU A 220 -10.22 -2.09 24.95
CA LEU A 220 -9.28 -2.99 24.31
C LEU A 220 -8.77 -4.06 25.27
N ALA A 221 -8.32 -3.68 26.46
CA ALA A 221 -7.83 -4.64 27.47
C ALA A 221 -8.93 -5.63 27.87
N ALA A 222 -10.14 -5.14 28.14
CA ALA A 222 -11.28 -6.00 28.43
C ALA A 222 -11.64 -6.93 27.25
N PHE A 223 -11.53 -6.44 26.01
CA PHE A 223 -11.77 -7.27 24.82
C PHE A 223 -10.72 -8.36 24.65
N ALA A 224 -9.43 -8.03 24.81
CA ALA A 224 -8.33 -8.98 24.71
C ALA A 224 -8.46 -10.10 25.77
N GLN A 225 -8.82 -9.74 27.00
CA GLN A 225 -9.07 -10.72 28.07
C GLN A 225 -10.26 -11.64 27.75
N ALA A 226 -11.35 -11.10 27.20
CA ALA A 226 -12.55 -11.87 26.87
C ALA A 226 -12.37 -12.75 25.61
N HIS A 227 -11.46 -12.37 24.70
CA HIS A 227 -11.30 -13.01 23.39
C HIS A 227 -9.82 -13.32 23.07
N PRO A 228 -9.16 -14.21 23.83
CA PRO A 228 -7.72 -14.49 23.70
C PRO A 228 -7.32 -15.14 22.36
N GLY A 229 -8.28 -15.68 21.59
CA GLY A 229 -8.02 -16.18 20.23
C GLY A 229 -8.11 -15.10 19.13
N LEU A 230 -8.51 -13.87 19.48
CA LEU A 230 -8.57 -12.73 18.55
C LEU A 230 -7.43 -11.74 18.74
N LEU A 231 -7.06 -11.46 19.99
CA LEU A 231 -5.97 -10.56 20.36
C LEU A 231 -5.10 -11.21 21.46
N PRO A 232 -3.81 -10.88 21.54
CA PRO A 232 -2.97 -11.30 22.65
C PRO A 232 -3.47 -10.71 23.98
N GLU A 233 -3.31 -11.45 25.07
CA GLU A 233 -3.60 -10.94 26.40
C GLU A 233 -2.68 -9.75 26.74
N LEU A 234 -3.27 -8.69 27.32
CA LEU A 234 -2.55 -7.50 27.73
C LEU A 234 -2.30 -7.55 29.24
N SER A 235 -1.03 -7.56 29.65
CA SER A 235 -0.70 -7.53 31.08
C SER A 235 -1.20 -6.23 31.73
N PRO A 236 -1.51 -6.22 33.04
CA PRO A 236 -1.89 -5.01 33.75
C PRO A 236 -0.86 -3.88 33.61
N GLU A 237 0.43 -4.21 33.65
CA GLU A 237 1.53 -3.25 33.51
C GLU A 237 1.59 -2.68 32.11
N PHE A 238 1.36 -3.49 31.08
CA PHE A 238 1.32 -3.01 29.70
C PHE A 238 0.09 -2.14 29.45
N THR A 239 -1.06 -2.54 29.97
CA THR A 239 -2.29 -1.73 29.90
C THR A 239 -2.10 -0.37 30.57
N ALA A 240 -1.45 -0.32 31.75
CA ALA A 240 -1.13 0.93 32.42
C ALA A 240 -0.22 1.84 31.58
N ARG A 241 0.80 1.27 30.91
CA ARG A 241 1.65 2.03 29.97
C ARG A 241 0.87 2.55 28.78
N LEU A 242 0.01 1.73 28.16
CA LEU A 242 -0.81 2.19 27.02
C LEU A 242 -1.74 3.35 27.40
N ARG A 243 -2.28 3.35 28.63
CA ARG A 243 -3.11 4.47 29.13
C ARG A 243 -2.31 5.78 29.21
N ASP A 244 -1.02 5.72 29.52
CA ASP A 244 -0.14 6.90 29.51
C ASP A 244 0.32 7.27 28.09
N ASP A 245 0.84 6.29 27.34
CA ASP A 245 1.47 6.53 26.04
C ASP A 245 0.46 7.02 24.98
N VAL A 246 -0.71 6.39 24.86
CA VAL A 246 -1.63 6.63 23.74
C VAL A 246 -2.08 8.09 23.66
N PRO A 247 -2.56 8.75 24.74
CA PRO A 247 -2.87 10.18 24.70
C PRO A 247 -1.67 11.06 24.35
N ARG A 248 -0.45 10.67 24.73
CA ARG A 248 0.78 11.41 24.42
C ARG A 248 1.10 11.33 22.93
N PHE A 249 1.02 10.15 22.33
CA PHE A 249 1.18 9.97 20.88
C PHE A 249 0.17 10.81 20.09
N ALA A 250 -1.10 10.81 20.49
CA ALA A 250 -2.12 11.63 19.85
C ALA A 250 -1.86 13.14 19.99
N ARG A 251 -1.36 13.59 21.16
CA ARG A 251 -0.99 14.99 21.38
C ARG A 251 0.20 15.44 20.52
N HIS A 252 1.16 14.55 20.30
CA HIS A 252 2.42 14.84 19.61
C HIS A 252 2.44 14.36 18.16
N GLU A 253 1.29 14.03 17.57
CA GLU A 253 1.18 13.51 16.19
C GLU A 253 1.89 14.43 15.18
N GLN A 254 1.68 15.74 15.26
CA GLN A 254 2.31 16.71 14.36
C GLN A 254 3.83 16.78 14.58
N THR A 255 4.31 16.70 15.82
CA THR A 255 5.74 16.66 16.14
C THR A 255 6.38 15.41 15.57
N ILE A 256 5.75 14.24 15.73
CA ILE A 256 6.23 12.98 15.16
C ILE A 256 6.28 13.07 13.63
N ALA A 257 5.22 13.59 13.00
CA ALA A 257 5.19 13.78 11.54
C ALA A 257 6.30 14.73 11.05
N ALA A 258 6.55 15.83 11.78
CA ALA A 258 7.63 16.77 11.46
C ALA A 258 9.01 16.12 11.61
N LEU A 259 9.25 15.33 12.67
CA LEU A 259 10.50 14.60 12.86
C LEU A 259 10.76 13.58 11.76
N LEU A 260 9.75 12.77 11.43
CA LEU A 260 9.86 11.75 10.38
C LEU A 260 10.07 12.36 8.99
N SER A 261 9.49 13.52 8.74
CA SER A 261 9.62 14.23 7.46
C SER A 261 10.90 15.07 7.34
N GLY A 262 11.42 15.56 8.47
CA GLY A 262 12.65 16.35 8.53
C GLY A 262 13.93 15.51 8.38
N ASP A 263 13.85 14.20 8.58
CA ASP A 263 15.00 13.31 8.44
C ASP A 263 15.22 12.88 6.97
N SER A 264 15.82 13.77 6.19
CA SER A 264 15.88 13.68 4.72
C SER A 264 16.56 12.43 4.17
N ASP A 265 17.50 11.82 4.92
CA ASP A 265 18.16 10.58 4.50
C ASP A 265 17.21 9.38 4.58
N TYR A 266 16.19 9.48 5.41
CA TYR A 266 15.15 8.49 5.64
C TYR A 266 13.84 8.84 4.94
N VAL A 267 13.86 9.71 3.93
CA VAL A 267 12.70 10.03 3.09
C VAL A 267 13.02 9.70 1.63
N ALA A 268 12.21 8.82 1.02
CA ALA A 268 12.35 8.45 -0.39
C ALA A 268 11.00 8.14 -1.02
N LEU A 269 10.97 8.04 -2.36
CA LEU A 269 9.83 7.52 -3.07
C LEU A 269 9.60 6.05 -2.68
N CYS A 270 8.45 5.77 -2.09
CA CYS A 270 8.09 4.43 -1.63
C CYS A 270 6.62 4.11 -1.90
N HIS A 271 6.27 2.86 -1.64
CA HIS A 271 4.92 2.34 -1.70
C HIS A 271 4.34 2.22 -0.29
N TRP A 272 3.36 3.04 0.06
CA TRP A 272 2.80 3.05 1.42
C TRP A 272 2.08 1.72 1.76
N ASN A 273 1.32 1.15 0.84
CA ASN A 273 0.54 -0.09 1.07
C ASN A 273 1.14 -1.32 0.39
N ALA A 274 2.46 -1.52 0.48
CA ALA A 274 3.13 -2.68 -0.14
C ALA A 274 2.98 -3.95 0.70
N ASN A 275 1.73 -4.34 0.97
CA ASN A 275 1.43 -5.61 1.60
C ASN A 275 1.49 -6.75 0.57
N ILE A 276 1.50 -7.99 1.06
CA ILE A 276 1.56 -9.21 0.24
C ILE A 276 0.47 -9.29 -0.85
N ASP A 277 -0.72 -8.77 -0.59
CA ASP A 277 -1.85 -8.73 -1.55
C ASP A 277 -1.64 -7.77 -2.72
N ASN A 278 -0.73 -6.81 -2.55
CA ASN A 278 -0.29 -5.85 -3.57
C ASN A 278 1.03 -6.27 -4.22
N ALA A 279 1.42 -7.53 -4.08
CA ALA A 279 2.61 -8.11 -4.69
C ALA A 279 2.28 -9.33 -5.56
N TRP A 280 3.18 -9.67 -6.46
CA TRP A 280 3.24 -11.00 -7.07
C TRP A 280 4.66 -11.54 -7.01
N PHE A 281 4.75 -12.85 -6.91
CA PHE A 281 5.99 -13.57 -6.68
C PHE A 281 6.24 -14.58 -7.80
N TRP A 282 7.50 -14.74 -8.16
CA TRP A 282 7.96 -15.78 -9.09
C TRP A 282 9.40 -16.13 -8.75
N ARG A 283 9.86 -17.30 -9.18
CA ARG A 283 11.28 -17.63 -9.13
C ARG A 283 11.93 -17.34 -10.48
N ASP A 284 13.08 -16.70 -10.46
CA ASP A 284 13.87 -16.50 -11.67
C ASP A 284 14.63 -17.77 -12.09
N SER A 285 15.48 -17.67 -13.12
CA SER A 285 16.29 -18.78 -13.63
C SER A 285 17.26 -19.37 -12.60
N ASP A 286 17.62 -18.60 -11.57
CA ASP A 286 18.53 -19.03 -10.51
C ASP A 286 17.76 -19.56 -9.28
N GLY A 287 16.44 -19.69 -9.38
CA GLY A 287 15.57 -20.14 -8.30
C GLY A 287 15.32 -19.09 -7.21
N VAL A 288 15.80 -17.86 -7.40
CA VAL A 288 15.64 -16.77 -6.43
C VAL A 288 14.21 -16.23 -6.50
N LEU A 289 13.56 -16.15 -5.34
CA LEU A 289 12.23 -15.56 -5.24
C LEU A 289 12.32 -14.05 -5.52
N ARG A 290 11.56 -13.60 -6.51
CA ARG A 290 11.43 -12.21 -6.93
C ARG A 290 10.04 -11.70 -6.55
N CYS A 291 9.95 -10.38 -6.46
CA CYS A 291 8.73 -9.66 -6.12
C CYS A 291 8.50 -8.53 -7.12
N GLY A 292 7.26 -8.39 -7.55
CA GLY A 292 6.75 -7.23 -8.27
C GLY A 292 5.63 -6.60 -7.47
N LEU A 293 5.46 -5.29 -7.63
CA LEU A 293 4.54 -4.48 -6.83
C LEU A 293 3.50 -3.79 -7.70
N MET A 294 2.24 -3.80 -7.24
CA MET A 294 1.11 -3.17 -7.90
C MET A 294 0.29 -2.32 -6.92
N ASP A 295 -0.71 -1.60 -7.43
CA ASP A 295 -1.60 -0.74 -6.63
C ASP A 295 -0.92 0.48 -5.98
N TRP A 296 -0.42 1.37 -6.84
CA TRP A 296 0.43 2.51 -6.44
C TRP A 296 -0.37 3.76 -6.04
N GLY A 297 -1.63 3.64 -5.60
CA GLY A 297 -2.52 4.78 -5.30
C GLY A 297 -2.01 5.71 -4.19
N CYS A 298 -1.10 5.23 -3.33
CA CYS A 298 -0.47 6.01 -2.27
C CYS A 298 1.05 6.12 -2.46
N VAL A 299 1.52 6.11 -3.72
CA VAL A 299 2.93 6.33 -4.04
C VAL A 299 3.32 7.79 -3.81
N GLY A 300 4.45 8.00 -3.16
CA GLY A 300 4.94 9.33 -2.84
C GLY A 300 6.28 9.28 -2.12
N GLN A 301 6.88 10.46 -1.92
CA GLN A 301 8.01 10.56 -1.01
C GLN A 301 7.51 10.49 0.42
N MET A 302 7.96 9.50 1.18
CA MET A 302 7.55 9.25 2.56
C MET A 302 8.74 8.78 3.38
N ASN A 303 8.59 8.85 4.71
CA ASN A 303 9.59 8.28 5.60
C ASN A 303 9.67 6.75 5.42
N LEU A 304 10.88 6.20 5.38
CA LEU A 304 11.12 4.78 5.11
C LEU A 304 10.50 3.86 6.18
N GLY A 305 10.41 4.33 7.42
CA GLY A 305 9.69 3.62 8.49
C GLY A 305 8.18 3.53 8.26
N MET A 306 7.59 4.51 7.57
CA MET A 306 6.18 4.46 7.16
C MET A 306 5.94 3.37 6.13
N ALA A 307 6.82 3.29 5.12
CA ALA A 307 6.75 2.27 4.08
C ALA A 307 6.95 0.86 4.67
N LEU A 308 7.90 0.69 5.60
CA LEU A 308 8.14 -0.58 6.29
C LEU A 308 6.96 -1.02 7.15
N TRP A 309 6.36 -0.11 7.92
CA TRP A 309 5.12 -0.42 8.64
C TRP A 309 4.03 -0.83 7.64
N GLY A 310 3.81 -0.04 6.59
CA GLY A 310 2.81 -0.33 5.60
C GLY A 310 2.96 -1.72 4.96
N ALA A 311 4.20 -2.14 4.70
CA ALA A 311 4.53 -3.45 4.15
C ALA A 311 4.38 -4.62 5.12
N LEU A 312 4.67 -4.41 6.40
CA LEU A 312 4.72 -5.47 7.43
C LEU A 312 3.49 -5.50 8.34
N SER A 313 2.62 -4.47 8.30
CA SER A 313 1.49 -4.32 9.21
C SER A 313 0.49 -5.47 9.12
N GLY A 314 0.35 -6.08 7.94
CA GLY A 314 -0.48 -7.25 7.72
C GLY A 314 0.17 -8.59 8.09
N ALA A 315 1.47 -8.62 8.43
CA ALA A 315 2.22 -9.85 8.61
C ALA A 315 1.79 -10.66 9.84
N GLU A 316 2.11 -11.96 9.86
CA GLU A 316 2.06 -12.73 11.09
C GLU A 316 2.95 -12.10 12.17
N THR A 317 2.46 -12.04 13.42
CA THR A 317 3.17 -11.40 14.53
C THR A 317 4.55 -12.04 14.79
N GLY A 318 4.71 -13.32 14.46
CA GLY A 318 6.02 -14.00 14.49
C GLY A 318 7.07 -13.36 13.59
N MET A 319 6.67 -12.75 12.46
CA MET A 319 7.58 -12.01 11.58
C MET A 319 8.22 -10.82 12.31
N TRP A 320 7.41 -10.07 13.06
CA TRP A 320 7.88 -8.95 13.87
C TRP A 320 8.82 -9.41 14.99
N GLY A 321 8.49 -10.51 15.66
CA GLY A 321 9.27 -11.00 16.80
C GLY A 321 10.61 -11.62 16.42
N ALA A 322 10.66 -12.37 15.31
CA ALA A 322 11.83 -13.17 14.95
C ALA A 322 12.70 -12.54 13.84
N HIS A 323 12.11 -11.71 12.97
CA HIS A 323 12.77 -11.32 11.71
C HIS A 323 12.78 -9.82 11.44
N PHE A 324 12.17 -8.97 12.28
CA PHE A 324 12.11 -7.54 12.00
C PHE A 324 13.49 -6.90 11.85
N ASP A 325 14.41 -7.17 12.79
CA ASP A 325 15.80 -6.68 12.75
C ASP A 325 16.53 -7.10 11.47
N GLU A 326 16.34 -8.35 11.05
CA GLU A 326 16.93 -8.91 9.85
C GLU A 326 16.39 -8.22 8.59
N LEU A 327 15.08 -7.95 8.53
CA LEU A 327 14.45 -7.23 7.44
C LEU A 327 14.89 -5.76 7.38
N LEU A 328 15.12 -5.11 8.52
CA LEU A 328 15.68 -3.75 8.57
C LEU A 328 17.11 -3.70 8.03
N GLN A 329 17.95 -4.69 8.39
CA GLN A 329 19.31 -4.80 7.86
C GLN A 329 19.29 -5.06 6.35
N LEU A 330 18.43 -5.97 5.88
CA LEU A 330 18.24 -6.21 4.45
C LEU A 330 17.83 -4.94 3.71
N PHE A 331 16.85 -4.20 4.26
CA PHE A 331 16.39 -2.95 3.67
C PHE A 331 17.54 -1.93 3.56
N ALA A 332 18.26 -1.67 4.65
CA ALA A 332 19.37 -0.72 4.66
C ALA A 332 20.48 -1.11 3.65
N GLY A 333 20.82 -2.40 3.59
CA GLY A 333 21.83 -2.92 2.67
C GLY A 333 21.44 -2.76 1.20
N GLU A 334 20.22 -3.16 0.82
CA GLU A 334 19.74 -3.01 -0.56
C GLU A 334 19.53 -1.53 -0.94
N PHE A 335 19.06 -0.70 0.00
CA PHE A 335 18.91 0.75 -0.20
C PHE A 335 20.26 1.39 -0.53
N HIS A 336 21.30 1.08 0.23
CA HIS A 336 22.65 1.58 -0.03
C HIS A 336 23.23 1.02 -1.34
N ARG A 337 23.05 -0.28 -1.60
CA ARG A 337 23.48 -0.94 -2.86
C ARG A 337 22.88 -0.28 -4.10
N TYR A 338 21.67 0.26 -3.99
CA TYR A 338 21.00 0.98 -5.08
C TYR A 338 21.25 2.49 -5.07
N GLY A 339 22.23 2.95 -4.30
CA GLY A 339 22.79 4.30 -4.33
C GLY A 339 22.16 5.28 -3.34
N GLY A 340 21.38 4.79 -2.37
CA GLY A 340 21.00 5.59 -1.22
C GLY A 340 22.15 5.79 -0.22
N PRO A 341 22.04 6.77 0.71
CA PRO A 341 22.99 6.90 1.82
C PRO A 341 23.01 5.65 2.70
N GLU A 342 24.06 5.48 3.50
CA GLU A 342 24.12 4.42 4.50
C GLU A 342 23.11 4.72 5.62
N LEU A 343 22.16 3.81 5.83
CA LEU A 343 21.13 3.96 6.86
C LEU A 343 21.51 3.17 8.10
N ASP A 344 21.33 3.76 9.28
CA ASP A 344 21.33 3.04 10.55
C ASP A 344 20.02 2.23 10.71
N PRO A 345 20.07 0.88 10.82
CA PRO A 345 18.90 0.04 11.07
C PRO A 345 18.18 0.38 12.39
N ALA A 346 18.89 0.84 13.43
CA ALA A 346 18.28 1.21 14.70
C ALA A 346 17.42 2.48 14.58
N ARG A 347 17.87 3.47 13.80
CA ARG A 347 17.08 4.65 13.46
C ARG A 347 15.88 4.31 12.55
N LEU A 348 16.04 3.41 11.57
CA LEU A 348 14.91 2.89 10.77
C LEU A 348 13.84 2.23 11.66
N ARG A 349 14.27 1.42 12.62
CA ARG A 349 13.38 0.79 13.61
C ARG A 349 12.60 1.84 14.38
N ARG A 350 13.30 2.85 14.93
CA ARG A 350 12.68 3.94 15.70
C ARG A 350 11.63 4.67 14.87
N HIS A 351 11.92 5.01 13.61
CA HIS A 351 10.95 5.63 12.72
C HIS A 351 9.72 4.75 12.50
N THR A 352 9.94 3.45 12.27
CA THR A 352 8.86 2.47 12.07
C THR A 352 7.97 2.38 13.32
N VAL A 353 8.56 2.31 14.52
CA VAL A 353 7.83 2.23 15.79
C VAL A 353 7.05 3.52 16.08
N LEU A 354 7.67 4.68 15.92
CA LEU A 354 7.02 5.98 16.12
C LEU A 354 5.82 6.15 15.18
N TYR A 355 6.00 5.81 13.91
CA TYR A 355 4.91 5.88 12.93
C TYR A 355 3.80 4.87 13.25
N ALA A 356 4.15 3.62 13.51
CA ALA A 356 3.19 2.57 13.85
C ALA A 356 2.34 2.97 15.07
N ALA A 357 2.97 3.50 16.12
CA ALA A 357 2.30 3.94 17.33
C ALA A 357 1.37 5.14 17.09
N ALA A 358 1.83 6.18 16.40
CA ALA A 358 1.01 7.35 16.07
C ALA A 358 -0.21 6.95 15.20
N MET A 359 0.01 6.19 14.13
CA MET A 359 -1.05 5.68 13.26
C MET A 359 -1.99 4.75 14.03
N GLY A 360 -1.44 3.87 14.86
CA GLY A 360 -2.21 2.92 15.66
C GLY A 360 -3.16 3.60 16.65
N ALA A 361 -2.68 4.64 17.34
CA ALA A 361 -3.49 5.46 18.23
C ALA A 361 -4.65 6.16 17.50
N ALA A 362 -4.40 6.66 16.29
CA ALA A 362 -5.40 7.31 15.47
C ALA A 362 -6.42 6.34 14.85
N TRP A 363 -5.98 5.14 14.44
CA TRP A 363 -6.77 4.27 13.54
C TRP A 363 -7.22 2.95 14.13
N LEU A 364 -6.42 2.29 14.96
CA LEU A 364 -6.59 0.87 15.30
C LEU A 364 -7.24 0.61 16.67
N LEU A 365 -7.29 1.59 17.57
CA LEU A 365 -7.92 1.41 18.88
C LEU A 365 -9.45 1.22 18.82
N GLY A 366 -10.06 1.49 17.66
CA GLY A 366 -11.49 1.28 17.42
C GLY A 366 -11.87 -0.16 17.03
N VAL A 367 -10.90 -1.05 16.81
CA VAL A 367 -11.16 -2.40 16.29
C VAL A 367 -12.08 -3.24 17.20
N PRO A 368 -11.95 -3.25 18.54
CA PRO A 368 -12.90 -3.97 19.39
C PRO A 368 -14.37 -3.57 19.16
N ALA A 369 -14.62 -2.28 18.95
CA ALA A 369 -15.97 -1.79 18.64
C ALA A 369 -16.44 -2.22 17.24
N LEU A 370 -15.53 -2.24 16.25
CA LEU A 370 -15.81 -2.78 14.92
C LEU A 370 -16.21 -4.26 14.99
N ILE A 371 -15.46 -5.09 15.72
CA ILE A 371 -15.76 -6.52 15.87
C ILE A 371 -17.12 -6.74 16.55
N ARG A 372 -17.39 -6.05 17.67
CA ARG A 372 -18.68 -6.13 18.38
C ARG A 372 -19.87 -5.71 17.50
N LYS A 373 -19.69 -4.74 16.61
CA LYS A 373 -20.73 -4.31 15.66
C LYS A 373 -20.96 -5.33 14.55
N ARG A 374 -19.90 -6.05 14.14
CA ARG A 374 -19.94 -6.97 13.00
C ARG A 374 -20.56 -8.33 13.35
N PHE A 375 -20.42 -8.78 14.60
CA PHE A 375 -20.82 -10.12 15.01
C PHE A 375 -21.76 -10.09 16.21
N GLU A 376 -22.91 -10.74 16.07
CA GLU A 376 -23.80 -11.03 17.20
C GLU A 376 -23.14 -12.01 18.20
N ALA A 377 -22.51 -13.05 17.66
CA ALA A 377 -21.67 -13.99 18.40
C ALA A 377 -20.22 -13.87 17.92
N ILE A 378 -19.36 -13.29 18.76
CA ILE A 378 -17.96 -13.01 18.42
C ILE A 378 -17.20 -14.34 18.21
N PRO A 379 -16.56 -14.54 17.03
CA PRO A 379 -15.77 -15.74 16.78
C PRO A 379 -14.64 -15.93 17.78
N ARG A 380 -14.33 -17.19 18.11
CA ARG A 380 -13.30 -17.52 19.11
C ARG A 380 -11.87 -17.39 18.62
N SER A 381 -11.64 -17.32 17.31
CA SER A 381 -10.30 -17.31 16.71
C SER A 381 -10.25 -16.45 15.46
N ARG A 382 -9.11 -15.79 15.22
CA ARG A 382 -8.86 -15.02 13.98
C ARG A 382 -8.94 -15.88 12.71
N ALA A 383 -8.68 -17.18 12.83
CA ALA A 383 -8.77 -18.14 11.72
C ALA A 383 -10.21 -18.58 11.42
N HIS A 384 -11.20 -18.11 12.19
CA HIS A 384 -12.60 -18.46 11.97
C HIS A 384 -13.05 -18.03 10.56
N PRO A 385 -13.81 -18.86 9.81
CA PRO A 385 -14.18 -18.59 8.41
C PRO A 385 -14.81 -17.21 8.18
N LEU A 386 -15.65 -16.73 9.11
CA LEU A 386 -16.27 -15.41 9.02
C LEU A 386 -15.28 -14.24 9.11
N ILE A 387 -14.20 -14.38 9.89
CA ILE A 387 -13.13 -13.38 9.94
C ILE A 387 -12.22 -13.57 8.73
N ARG A 388 -11.81 -14.82 8.46
CA ARG A 388 -10.94 -15.18 7.33
C ARG A 388 -11.47 -14.65 5.99
N ALA A 389 -12.78 -14.74 5.74
CA ALA A 389 -13.38 -14.31 4.48
C ALA A 389 -13.59 -12.79 4.35
N ASP A 390 -13.50 -12.03 5.45
CA ASP A 390 -13.81 -10.60 5.48
C ASP A 390 -12.56 -9.76 5.76
N GLU A 391 -12.02 -9.13 4.71
CA GLU A 391 -10.83 -8.29 4.82
C GLU A 391 -11.02 -7.10 5.77
N SER A 392 -12.22 -6.51 5.76
CA SER A 392 -12.57 -5.35 6.60
C SER A 392 -12.56 -5.68 8.09
N VAL A 393 -12.47 -6.97 8.44
CA VAL A 393 -12.38 -7.50 9.79
C VAL A 393 -10.98 -8.05 10.06
N ARG A 394 -10.47 -8.98 9.23
CA ARG A 394 -9.17 -9.63 9.51
C ARG A 394 -8.00 -8.65 9.47
N ALA A 395 -8.00 -7.71 8.52
CA ALA A 395 -6.87 -6.79 8.34
C ALA A 395 -6.70 -5.86 9.55
N PRO A 396 -7.73 -5.10 9.98
CA PRO A 396 -7.59 -4.27 11.18
C PRO A 396 -7.32 -5.08 12.45
N LEU A 397 -7.83 -6.31 12.57
CA LEU A 397 -7.55 -7.19 13.71
C LEU A 397 -6.07 -7.61 13.76
N GLN A 398 -5.50 -8.05 12.65
CA GLN A 398 -4.08 -8.44 12.57
C GLN A 398 -3.15 -7.24 12.75
N MET A 399 -3.48 -6.10 12.12
CA MET A 399 -2.72 -4.86 12.29
C MET A 399 -2.73 -4.37 13.74
N LEU A 400 -3.86 -4.49 14.45
CA LEU A 400 -3.92 -4.18 15.89
C LEU A 400 -3.06 -5.14 16.71
N SER A 401 -3.08 -6.45 16.43
CA SER A 401 -2.19 -7.41 17.09
C SER A 401 -0.72 -7.05 16.91
N ASN A 402 -0.32 -6.70 15.68
CA ASN A 402 1.06 -6.29 15.38
C ASN A 402 1.42 -4.96 16.04
N LEU A 403 0.50 -3.98 16.06
CA LEU A 403 0.68 -2.73 16.78
C LEU A 403 1.00 -2.98 18.25
N LEU A 404 0.17 -3.80 18.92
CA LEU A 404 0.33 -4.09 20.35
C LEU A 404 1.66 -4.81 20.63
N PHE A 405 2.02 -5.76 19.77
CA PHE A 405 3.30 -6.45 19.85
C PHE A 405 4.48 -5.47 19.72
N VAL A 406 4.49 -4.65 18.67
CA VAL A 406 5.56 -3.67 18.40
C VAL A 406 5.67 -2.65 19.53
N TRP A 407 4.53 -2.12 19.99
CA TRP A 407 4.47 -1.13 21.06
C TRP A 407 5.07 -1.67 22.36
N GLN A 408 4.72 -2.91 22.73
CA GLN A 408 5.25 -3.55 23.94
C GLN A 408 6.72 -3.90 23.79
N ARG A 409 7.07 -4.59 22.68
CA ARG A 409 8.40 -5.17 22.45
C ARG A 409 9.48 -4.11 22.30
N HIS A 410 9.15 -2.99 21.66
CA HIS A 410 10.06 -1.90 21.35
C HIS A 410 9.83 -0.65 22.18
N ARG A 411 9.00 -0.71 23.23
CA ARG A 411 8.82 0.38 24.21
C ARG A 411 8.53 1.72 23.51
N ALA A 412 7.42 1.79 22.78
CA ALA A 412 7.12 2.96 21.94
C ALA A 412 7.13 4.29 22.74
N GLY A 413 6.69 4.29 24.00
CA GLY A 413 6.80 5.44 24.90
C GLY A 413 8.24 5.98 25.04
N ASP A 414 9.22 5.10 25.24
CA ASP A 414 10.65 5.47 25.36
C ASP A 414 11.16 6.13 24.05
N HIS A 415 10.69 5.66 22.88
CA HIS A 415 11.02 6.28 21.60
C HIS A 415 10.39 7.66 21.42
N LEU A 416 9.17 7.87 21.94
CA LEU A 416 8.54 9.17 21.96
C LEU A 416 9.29 10.14 22.89
N ASP A 417 9.70 9.68 24.07
CA ASP A 417 10.50 10.50 25.00
C ASP A 417 11.81 10.97 24.35
N ALA A 418 12.53 10.07 23.72
CA ALA A 418 13.75 10.41 22.98
C ALA A 418 13.47 11.41 21.83
N ALA A 419 12.37 11.24 21.11
CA ALA A 419 11.96 12.15 20.03
C ALA A 419 11.63 13.56 20.51
N LEU A 420 10.97 13.68 21.66
CA LEU A 420 10.64 14.99 22.24
C LEU A 420 11.87 15.68 22.84
N ALA A 421 12.81 14.91 23.39
CA ALA A 421 14.07 15.45 23.89
C ALA A 421 14.95 16.01 22.76
N GLU A 422 15.00 15.35 21.60
CA GLU A 422 15.74 15.84 20.42
C GLU A 422 15.11 17.10 19.79
N GLY A 423 13.79 17.28 19.92
CA GLY A 423 13.05 18.42 19.38
C GLY A 423 12.99 19.65 20.29
N THR A 424 13.60 19.59 21.49
CA THR A 424 13.67 20.72 22.42
C THR A 424 15.03 21.41 22.23
N PRO A 425 15.08 22.69 21.78
CA PRO A 425 16.33 23.41 21.55
C PRO A 425 17.16 23.65 22.81
#